data_AF-A0A2D5I1S1-F1
#
_entry.id   AF-A0A2D5I1S1-F1
#
_cell.length_a   1.000
_cell.length_b   1.000
_cell.length_c   1.000
_cell.angle_alpha   90.00
_cell.angle_beta   90.00
_cell.angle_gamma   90.00
#
_symmetry.space_group_name_H-M   'P 1'
#
loop_
_entity.id
_entity.type
_entity.pdbx_description
1 polymer ?
#
loop_
_entity_poly.entity_id
_entity_poly.type
_entity_poly.pdbx_seq_one_letter_code
_entity_poly.pdbx_strand_id
1 'polypeptide(L)'
;MINKKKYVALLVSCFFLSGALNAVPPPRGIDPIEAKRKARIDKIKREKARRDSINCYLRERKKLSDGGTTCIYRCPSVKGRVESNSIGAGFSCPTMMNVLRRE
;
A
#
# COMPACT_ATOMS: atom_id res chain seq x y z
N MET A 1 11.93 -66.80 -31.59
CA MET A 1 10.65 -66.12 -31.88
C MET A 1 10.12 -65.47 -30.62
N ILE A 2 9.83 -64.17 -30.71
CA ILE A 2 9.68 -63.23 -29.59
C ILE A 2 8.36 -63.48 -28.82
N ASN A 3 8.48 -63.57 -27.50
CA ASN A 3 7.41 -63.91 -26.56
C ASN A 3 6.45 -62.70 -26.39
N LYS A 4 5.39 -62.64 -27.21
CA LYS A 4 4.40 -61.54 -27.29
C LYS A 4 3.64 -61.23 -25.99
N LYS A 5 3.67 -62.11 -24.97
CA LYS A 5 2.92 -61.93 -23.71
C LYS A 5 3.47 -60.85 -22.78
N LYS A 6 4.73 -60.43 -22.94
CA LYS A 6 5.36 -59.43 -22.06
C LYS A 6 5.02 -57.98 -22.42
N TYR A 7 4.53 -57.71 -23.63
CA TYR A 7 4.24 -56.35 -24.10
C TYR A 7 2.88 -55.82 -23.69
N VAL A 8 1.93 -56.70 -23.35
CA VAL A 8 0.59 -56.28 -22.90
C VAL A 8 0.64 -55.75 -21.46
N ALA A 9 1.47 -56.34 -20.60
CA ALA A 9 1.65 -55.89 -19.22
C ALA A 9 2.27 -54.48 -19.13
N LEU A 10 3.15 -54.13 -20.08
CA LEU A 10 3.84 -52.83 -20.10
C LEU A 10 2.91 -51.68 -20.56
N LEU A 11 1.92 -51.96 -21.41
CA LEU A 11 0.97 -50.96 -21.88
C LEU A 11 -0.15 -50.67 -20.86
N VAL A 12 -0.52 -51.66 -20.03
CA VAL A 12 -1.51 -51.47 -18.95
C VAL A 12 -0.93 -50.65 -17.79
N SER A 13 0.38 -50.71 -17.54
CA SER A 13 1.05 -49.86 -16.53
C SER A 13 1.17 -48.38 -16.93
N CYS A 14 1.15 -48.05 -18.22
CA CYS A 14 1.23 -46.65 -18.66
C CYS A 14 -0.11 -45.91 -18.53
N PHE A 15 -1.25 -46.60 -18.64
CA PHE A 15 -2.57 -45.95 -18.53
C PHE A 15 -2.95 -45.57 -17.08
N PHE A 16 -2.45 -46.29 -16.08
CA PHE A 16 -2.71 -45.95 -14.67
C PHE A 16 -1.87 -44.78 -14.15
N LEU A 17 -0.74 -44.46 -14.79
CA LEU A 17 0.10 -43.31 -14.42
C LEU A 17 -0.35 -42.00 -15.07
N SER A 18 -1.18 -42.04 -16.11
CA SER A 18 -1.80 -40.84 -16.71
C SER A 18 -3.13 -40.44 -16.05
N GLY A 19 -3.65 -41.26 -15.14
CA GLY A 19 -4.94 -41.09 -14.48
C GLY A 19 -4.88 -40.49 -13.07
N ALA A 20 -3.72 -40.02 -12.61
CA ALA A 20 -3.64 -39.20 -11.40
C ALA A 20 -4.30 -37.86 -11.72
N LEU A 21 -5.60 -37.81 -11.50
CA LEU A 21 -6.41 -36.60 -11.40
C LEU A 21 -5.58 -35.53 -10.70
N ASN A 22 -5.05 -34.60 -11.48
CA ASN A 22 -4.84 -33.23 -11.01
C ASN A 22 -6.24 -32.66 -10.78
N ALA A 23 -6.90 -33.12 -9.72
CA ALA A 23 -8.02 -32.46 -9.11
C ALA A 23 -7.44 -31.15 -8.56
N VAL A 24 -7.28 -30.17 -9.44
CA VAL A 24 -7.08 -28.78 -9.06
C VAL A 24 -8.27 -28.48 -8.14
N PRO A 25 -8.04 -28.23 -6.83
CA PRO A 25 -9.15 -27.93 -5.95
C PRO A 25 -9.90 -26.75 -6.57
N PRO A 26 -11.24 -26.77 -6.61
CA PRO A 26 -11.99 -25.64 -7.13
C PRO A 26 -11.47 -24.39 -6.42
N PRO A 27 -11.29 -23.26 -7.13
CA PRO A 27 -10.84 -22.04 -6.49
C PRO A 27 -11.78 -21.81 -5.32
N ARG A 28 -11.24 -21.89 -4.09
CA ARG A 28 -12.01 -21.65 -2.88
C ARG A 28 -12.54 -20.24 -3.05
N GLY A 29 -13.83 -20.12 -3.37
CA GLY A 29 -14.50 -18.85 -3.49
C GLY A 29 -14.17 -18.06 -2.22
N ILE A 30 -13.78 -16.80 -2.39
CA ILE A 30 -13.38 -15.95 -1.28
C ILE A 30 -14.50 -16.03 -0.24
N ASP A 31 -14.20 -16.58 0.93
CA ASP A 31 -15.18 -16.69 2.00
C ASP A 31 -15.75 -15.28 2.24
N PRO A 32 -17.07 -15.07 2.14
CA PRO A 32 -17.67 -13.74 2.31
C PRO A 32 -17.31 -13.11 3.66
N ILE A 33 -16.98 -13.91 4.68
CA ILE A 33 -16.47 -13.46 5.97
C ILE A 33 -15.04 -12.91 5.84
N GLU A 34 -14.19 -13.60 5.09
CA GLU A 34 -12.81 -13.17 4.83
C GLU A 34 -12.77 -11.90 3.96
N ALA A 35 -13.66 -11.79 2.96
CA ALA A 35 -13.82 -10.58 2.15
C ALA A 35 -14.22 -9.36 3.00
N LYS A 36 -15.21 -9.52 3.90
CA LYS A 36 -15.63 -8.46 4.83
C LYS A 36 -14.49 -8.08 5.80
N ARG A 37 -13.72 -9.05 6.28
CA ARG A 37 -12.57 -8.80 7.17
C ARG A 37 -11.47 -8.00 6.45
N LYS A 38 -11.13 -8.36 5.22
CA LYS A 38 -10.15 -7.62 4.39
C LYS A 38 -10.62 -6.19 4.13
N ALA A 39 -11.88 -5.99 3.73
CA ALA A 39 -12.45 -4.67 3.52
C ALA A 39 -12.40 -3.78 4.78
N ARG A 40 -12.67 -4.35 5.97
CA ARG A 40 -12.55 -3.62 7.25
C ARG A 40 -11.10 -3.22 7.55
N ILE A 41 -10.16 -4.13 7.34
CA ILE A 41 -8.73 -3.86 7.55
C ILE A 41 -8.24 -2.76 6.60
N ASP A 42 -8.64 -2.80 5.34
CA ASP A 42 -8.25 -1.80 4.36
C ASP A 42 -8.86 -0.43 4.67
N LYS A 43 -10.11 -0.39 5.16
CA LYS A 43 -10.72 0.85 5.65
C LYS A 43 -9.91 1.44 6.81
N ILE A 44 -9.53 0.62 7.80
CA ILE A 44 -8.72 1.08 8.94
C ILE A 44 -7.35 1.58 8.49
N LYS A 45 -6.70 0.88 7.55
CA LYS A 45 -5.42 1.33 6.98
C LYS A 45 -5.53 2.67 6.27
N ARG A 46 -6.57 2.87 5.45
CA ARG A 46 -6.82 4.15 4.77
C ARG A 46 -7.12 5.27 5.76
N GLU A 47 -7.89 5.00 6.80
CA GLU A 47 -8.16 5.99 7.85
C GLU A 47 -6.92 6.32 8.69
N LYS A 48 -6.05 5.34 8.96
CA LYS A 48 -4.78 5.56 9.64
C LYS A 48 -3.84 6.41 8.77
N ALA A 49 -3.67 6.05 7.49
CA ALA A 49 -2.87 6.82 6.54
C ALA A 49 -3.38 8.28 6.38
N ARG A 50 -4.70 8.48 6.40
CA ARG A 50 -5.30 9.84 6.43
C ARG A 50 -5.01 10.61 7.72
N ARG A 51 -4.83 9.93 8.85
CA ARG A 51 -4.58 10.52 10.17
C ARG A 51 -3.09 10.70 10.48
N ASP A 52 -2.20 10.13 9.67
CA ASP A 52 -0.77 10.33 9.83
C ASP A 52 -0.43 11.81 9.51
N SER A 53 -0.43 12.64 10.55
CA SER A 53 0.01 14.02 10.50
C SER A 53 1.53 14.05 10.37
N ILE A 54 2.02 14.76 9.36
CA ILE A 54 3.45 14.97 9.14
C ILE A 54 3.84 16.28 9.82
N ASN A 55 4.81 16.20 10.71
CA ASN A 55 5.39 17.40 11.33
C ASN A 55 6.36 18.04 10.32
N CYS A 56 6.08 19.27 9.92
CA CYS A 56 6.93 20.07 9.05
C CYS A 56 7.57 21.21 9.87
N TYR A 57 8.85 21.46 9.68
CA TYR A 57 9.63 22.40 10.48
C TYR A 57 9.97 23.65 9.69
N LEU A 58 9.94 24.80 10.36
CA LEU A 58 10.23 26.07 9.72
C LEU A 58 11.68 26.11 9.22
N ARG A 59 11.85 26.45 7.95
CA ARG A 59 13.14 26.59 7.29
C ARG A 59 13.48 28.05 6.99
N GLU A 60 12.50 28.80 6.51
CA GLU A 60 12.72 30.17 6.07
C GLU A 60 11.50 31.05 6.37
N ARG A 61 11.76 32.34 6.60
CA ARG A 61 10.74 33.37 6.81
C ARG A 61 10.98 34.48 5.79
N LYS A 62 9.95 34.78 4.99
CA LYS A 62 9.98 35.85 4.01
C LYS A 62 8.99 36.93 4.42
N LYS A 63 9.47 38.14 4.68
CA LYS A 63 8.59 39.29 4.94
C LYS A 63 7.93 39.72 3.64
N LEU A 64 6.62 39.95 3.67
CA LEU A 64 5.89 40.56 2.57
C LEU A 64 5.92 42.09 2.73
N SER A 65 5.73 42.79 1.60
CA SER A 65 5.56 44.25 1.56
C SER A 65 4.40 44.73 2.44
N ASP A 66 3.36 43.90 2.57
CA ASP A 66 2.10 44.26 3.21
C ASP A 66 2.15 44.07 4.74
N GLY A 67 3.36 43.91 5.31
CA GLY A 67 3.61 43.68 6.73
C GLY A 67 3.39 42.23 7.20
N GLY A 68 2.93 41.34 6.32
CA GLY A 68 2.80 39.90 6.58
C GLY A 68 4.14 39.15 6.53
N THR A 69 4.12 37.88 6.95
CA THR A 69 5.27 36.97 6.85
C THR A 69 4.85 35.64 6.23
N THR A 70 5.50 35.23 5.14
CA THR A 70 5.41 33.88 4.60
C THR A 70 6.42 32.97 5.28
N CYS A 71 5.94 31.87 5.81
CA CYS A 71 6.69 30.86 6.52
C CYS A 71 6.85 29.64 5.61
N ILE A 72 8.09 29.23 5.35
CA ILE A 72 8.41 28.08 4.50
C ILE A 72 8.85 26.93 5.41
N TYR A 73 8.15 25.82 5.36
CA TYR A 73 8.36 24.63 6.18
C TYR A 73 8.87 23.45 5.34
N ARG A 74 9.79 22.67 5.91
CA ARG A 74 10.30 21.43 5.32
C ARG A 74 9.73 20.23 6.07
N CYS A 75 9.13 19.31 5.34
CA CYS A 75 8.58 18.08 5.91
C CYS A 75 9.59 16.93 5.76
N PRO A 76 10.30 16.49 6.80
CA PRO A 76 11.34 15.45 6.68
C PRO A 76 10.78 14.08 6.28
N SER A 77 9.54 13.78 6.66
CA SER A 77 8.89 12.50 6.36
C SER A 77 8.50 12.33 4.89
N VAL A 78 8.52 13.40 4.09
CA VAL A 78 8.21 13.36 2.65
C VAL A 78 9.34 14.03 1.89
N LYS A 79 10.14 13.22 1.19
CA LYS A 79 11.36 13.65 0.51
C LYS A 79 11.06 14.81 -0.45
N GLY A 80 11.58 16.00 -0.12
CA GLY A 80 11.47 17.20 -0.95
C GLY A 80 10.17 18.01 -0.81
N ARG A 81 9.24 17.62 0.08
CA ARG A 81 8.01 18.38 0.29
C ARG A 81 8.28 19.63 1.12
N VAL A 82 7.92 20.77 0.55
CA VAL A 82 7.96 22.08 1.18
C VAL A 82 6.54 22.61 1.26
N GLU A 83 6.16 23.11 2.42
CA GLU A 83 4.84 23.68 2.68
C GLU A 83 5.03 25.16 3.03
N SER A 84 4.16 26.03 2.52
CA SER A 84 4.22 27.46 2.83
C SER A 84 2.93 27.91 3.49
N ASN A 85 3.06 28.80 4.47
CA ASN A 85 1.91 29.43 5.12
C ASN A 85 2.17 30.93 5.29
N SER A 86 1.26 31.76 4.81
CA SER A 86 1.34 33.22 4.94
C SER A 86 0.55 33.67 6.16
N ILE A 87 1.19 34.44 7.02
CA ILE A 87 0.63 34.92 8.27
C ILE A 87 0.52 36.45 8.19
N GLY A 88 -0.59 36.99 8.68
CA GLY A 88 -0.84 38.42 8.75
C GLY A 88 0.14 39.18 9.65
N ALA A 89 0.15 40.51 9.51
CA ALA A 89 0.98 41.40 10.32
C ALA A 89 0.71 41.21 11.82
N GLY A 90 1.77 41.27 12.64
CA GLY A 90 1.69 41.12 14.09
C GLY A 90 1.76 39.68 14.62
N PHE A 91 1.78 38.67 13.75
CA PHE A 91 1.89 37.26 14.13
C PHE A 91 3.21 36.63 13.66
N SER A 92 3.70 35.64 14.41
CA SER A 92 4.95 34.94 14.10
C SER A 92 4.71 33.55 13.51
N CYS A 93 5.59 33.14 12.60
CA CYS A 93 5.65 31.75 12.12
C CYS A 93 5.82 30.77 13.29
N PRO A 94 4.90 29.81 13.50
CA PRO A 94 5.16 28.71 14.42
C PRO A 94 6.41 27.93 13.96
N THR A 95 7.13 27.33 14.90
CA THR A 95 8.35 26.56 14.59
C THR A 95 8.03 25.25 13.87
N MET A 96 6.82 24.73 14.06
CA MET A 96 6.35 23.47 13.51
C MET A 96 4.89 23.61 13.04
N MET A 97 4.55 22.95 11.92
CA MET A 97 3.17 22.78 11.46
C MET A 97 2.88 21.31 11.19
N ASN A 98 1.67 20.86 11.53
CA ASN A 98 1.22 19.50 11.26
C ASN A 98 0.41 19.49 9.96
N VAL A 99 0.89 18.74 8.98
CA VAL A 99 0.27 18.64 7.66
C VAL A 99 -0.23 17.23 7.44
N LEU A 100 -1.49 17.12 7.06
CA LEU A 100 -2.06 15.82 6.72
C LEU A 100 -1.42 15.28 5.43
N ARG A 101 -1.02 14.00 5.45
CA ARG A 101 -0.58 13.30 4.25
C ARG A 101 -1.77 13.08 3.32
N ARG A 102 -1.89 13.92 2.29
CA ARG A 102 -2.78 13.65 1.15
C ARG A 102 -1.98 12.80 0.16
N GLU A 103 -2.01 11.48 0.35
CA GLU A 103 -1.65 10.49 -0.68
C GLU A 103 -2.87 10.16 -1.53
#